data_AF-A0AAV5BCJ0-F1
#
_entry.id   AF-A0AAV5BCJ0-F1
#
_cell.length_a   1.000
_cell.length_b   1.000
_cell.length_c   1.000
_cell.angle_alpha   90.00
_cell.angle_beta   90.00
_cell.angle_gamma   90.00
#
_symmetry.space_group_name_H-M   'P 1'
#
loop_
_entity.id
_entity.type
_entity.pdbx_description
1 polymer ?
#
loop_
_entity_poly.entity_id
_entity_poly.type
_entity_poly.pdbx_seq_one_letter_code
_entity_poly.pdbx_strand_id
1 'polypeptide(L)'
;MNNRCPALFVSLLKEKAKQYEGTVHEVDTVSFKASQYDHISDTYTKSRLSQRWKTIGPYQVQWDLYSAYLLMNSHKTRKQAERTRCEEGFEAFMKMHDETIKRMKERGMSRKGCFGF
;
A
#
# COMPACT_ATOMS: atom_id res chain seq x y z
N MET A 1 -13.90 -21.25 -9.60
CA MET A 1 -12.78 -20.70 -10.40
C MET A 1 -12.62 -19.23 -10.06
N ASN A 2 -11.45 -18.81 -9.58
CA ASN A 2 -11.15 -17.39 -9.33
C ASN A 2 -10.84 -16.71 -10.68
N ASN A 3 -11.86 -16.13 -11.32
CA ASN A 3 -11.73 -15.44 -12.60
C ASN A 3 -11.13 -14.04 -12.40
N ARG A 4 -9.90 -13.98 -11.88
CA ARG A 4 -9.14 -12.74 -11.78
C ARG A 4 -8.37 -12.60 -13.09
N CYS A 5 -8.57 -11.50 -13.81
CA CYS A 5 -7.77 -11.15 -14.98
C CYS A 5 -6.87 -9.93 -14.69
N PRO A 6 -5.81 -10.08 -13.85
CA PRO A 6 -4.92 -8.97 -13.51
C PRO A 6 -4.28 -8.33 -14.73
N ALA A 7 -3.92 -9.12 -15.75
CA ALA A 7 -3.31 -8.62 -16.97
C ALA A 7 -4.23 -7.62 -17.69
N LEU A 8 -5.51 -7.95 -17.86
CA LEU A 8 -6.49 -7.04 -18.46
C LEU A 8 -6.67 -5.78 -17.62
N PHE A 9 -6.76 -5.91 -16.29
CA PHE A 9 -6.86 -4.76 -15.40
C PHE A 9 -5.67 -3.81 -15.56
N VAL A 10 -4.44 -4.33 -15.58
CA VAL A 10 -3.23 -3.52 -15.75
C VAL A 10 -3.20 -2.86 -17.13
N SER A 11 -3.61 -3.56 -18.19
CA SER A 11 -3.70 -2.99 -19.54
C SER A 11 -4.71 -1.83 -19.59
N LEU A 12 -5.90 -2.02 -19.02
CA LEU A 12 -6.93 -0.97 -18.95
C LEU A 12 -6.46 0.21 -18.10
N LEU A 13 -5.78 -0.03 -16.99
CA LEU A 13 -5.21 1.03 -16.15
C LEU A 13 -4.20 1.88 -16.92
N LYS A 14 -3.29 1.25 -17.68
CA LYS A 14 -2.31 1.95 -18.52
C LYS A 14 -2.98 2.77 -19.61
N GLU A 15 -3.99 2.21 -20.27
CA GLU A 15 -4.77 2.90 -21.30
C GLU A 15 -5.47 4.14 -20.73
N LYS A 16 -6.16 4.00 -19.59
CA LYS A 16 -6.83 5.11 -18.92
C LYS A 16 -5.86 6.16 -18.41
N ALA A 17 -4.73 5.76 -17.82
CA ALA A 17 -3.70 6.73 -17.43
C ALA A 17 -3.25 7.56 -18.63
N LYS A 18 -2.90 6.91 -19.76
CA LYS A 18 -2.49 7.59 -20.98
C LYS A 18 -3.57 8.55 -21.54
N GLN A 19 -4.84 8.16 -21.47
CA GLN A 19 -5.97 8.98 -21.91
C GLN A 19 -6.04 10.33 -21.18
N TYR A 20 -5.63 10.37 -19.91
CA TYR A 20 -5.62 11.57 -19.07
C TYR A 20 -4.20 12.12 -18.84
N GLU A 21 -3.27 11.89 -19.79
CA GLU A 21 -1.87 12.36 -19.73
C GLU A 21 -1.07 11.86 -18.51
N GLY A 22 -1.56 10.80 -17.87
CA GLY A 22 -0.92 10.13 -16.74
C GLY A 22 -0.02 8.97 -17.17
N THR A 23 0.80 8.50 -16.24
CA THR A 23 1.71 7.37 -16.44
C THR A 23 1.56 6.33 -15.34
N VAL A 24 1.68 5.05 -15.72
CA VAL A 24 1.76 3.93 -14.77
C VAL A 24 3.21 3.49 -14.67
N HIS A 25 3.72 3.41 -13.44
CA HIS A 25 5.05 2.90 -13.17
C HIS A 25 4.95 1.52 -12.52
N GLU A 26 5.59 0.54 -13.16
CA GLU A 26 5.74 -0.79 -12.57
C GLU A 26 6.96 -0.83 -11.65
N VAL A 27 6.81 -1.57 -10.55
CA VAL A 27 7.87 -1.86 -9.59
C VAL A 27 8.29 -3.32 -9.68
N ASP A 28 9.53 -3.60 -9.33
CA ASP A 28 9.99 -4.98 -9.17
C ASP A 28 9.45 -5.53 -7.84
N THR A 29 8.35 -6.27 -7.91
CA THR A 29 7.67 -6.79 -6.72
C THR A 29 8.51 -7.79 -5.92
N VAL A 30 9.47 -8.47 -6.57
CA VAL A 30 10.34 -9.47 -5.93
C VAL A 30 11.37 -8.80 -5.04
N SER A 31 11.97 -7.70 -5.50
CA SER A 31 12.92 -6.93 -4.69
C SER A 31 12.20 -5.99 -3.71
N PHE A 32 11.13 -5.32 -4.15
CA PHE A 32 10.46 -4.28 -3.36
C PHE A 32 9.84 -4.81 -2.07
N LYS A 33 9.12 -5.95 -2.12
CA LYS A 33 8.52 -6.60 -0.95
C LYS A 33 7.76 -5.63 -0.02
N ALA A 34 6.97 -4.71 -0.60
CA ALA A 34 6.30 -3.61 0.14
C ALA A 34 5.52 -4.12 1.35
N SER A 35 4.83 -5.24 1.16
CA SER A 35 4.00 -5.86 2.18
C SER A 35 4.78 -6.45 3.36
N GLN A 36 6.11 -6.51 3.29
CA GLN A 36 7.01 -7.02 4.32
C GLN A 36 7.85 -5.92 4.97
N TYR A 37 8.05 -4.79 4.29
CA TYR A 37 8.96 -3.74 4.72
C TYR A 37 8.38 -2.86 5.85
N ASP A 38 9.24 -2.43 6.76
CA ASP A 38 8.98 -1.44 7.81
C ASP A 38 10.02 -0.30 7.67
N HIS A 39 9.55 0.92 7.38
CA HIS A 39 10.43 2.07 7.14
C HIS A 39 11.07 2.63 8.41
N ILE A 40 10.50 2.35 9.60
CA ILE A 40 11.03 2.84 10.88
C ILE A 40 12.19 1.96 11.31
N SER A 41 11.98 0.64 11.37
CA SER A 41 13.02 -0.32 11.75
C SER A 41 13.99 -0.65 10.62
N ASP A 42 13.62 -0.32 9.38
CA ASP A 42 14.35 -0.65 8.15
C ASP A 42 14.56 -2.16 7.95
N THR A 43 13.52 -2.92 8.28
CA THR A 43 13.55 -4.39 8.23
C THR A 43 12.43 -4.96 7.37
N TYR A 44 12.61 -6.21 6.96
CA TYR A 44 11.62 -6.97 6.20
C TYR A 44 11.12 -8.15 7.03
N THR A 45 9.84 -8.11 7.39
CA THR A 45 9.19 -9.17 8.17
C THR A 45 8.02 -9.77 7.39
N LYS A 46 8.01 -11.10 7.24
CA LYS A 46 6.90 -11.81 6.61
C LYS A 46 5.67 -11.75 7.51
N SER A 47 4.52 -11.41 6.94
CA SER A 47 3.23 -11.39 7.63
C SER A 47 2.28 -12.41 7.01
N ARG A 48 1.35 -12.93 7.82
CA ARG A 48 0.29 -13.83 7.33
C ARG A 48 -0.77 -13.01 6.59
N LEU A 49 -1.36 -13.56 5.53
CA LEU A 49 -2.43 -12.89 4.76
C LEU A 49 -3.67 -12.54 5.59
N SER A 50 -3.90 -13.25 6.70
CA SER A 50 -4.98 -12.97 7.66
C SER A 50 -4.72 -11.73 8.51
N GLN A 51 -3.48 -11.25 8.59
CA GLN A 51 -3.11 -10.08 9.36
C GLN A 51 -3.39 -8.81 8.55
N ARG A 52 -4.42 -8.06 8.93
CA ARG A 52 -4.85 -6.82 8.25
C ARG A 52 -4.31 -5.54 8.87
N TRP A 53 -3.68 -5.68 10.04
CA TRP A 53 -3.12 -4.59 10.82
C TRP A 53 -1.66 -4.88 11.15
N LYS A 54 -0.84 -3.83 11.13
CA LYS A 54 0.58 -3.89 11.46
C LYS A 54 0.93 -2.83 12.49
N THR A 55 1.88 -3.19 13.34
CA THR A 55 2.56 -2.24 14.21
C THR A 55 3.77 -1.70 13.47
N ILE A 56 3.83 -0.38 13.29
CA ILE A 56 4.97 0.35 12.70
C ILE A 56 5.41 1.37 13.74
N GLY A 57 6.51 1.09 14.43
CA GLY A 57 6.88 1.85 15.63
C GLY A 57 5.75 1.86 16.66
N PRO A 58 5.26 3.03 17.11
CA PRO A 58 4.12 3.12 18.03
C PRO A 58 2.74 3.07 17.35
N TYR A 59 2.68 3.00 16.01
CA TYR A 59 1.44 3.16 15.25
C TYR A 59 0.82 1.83 14.84
N GLN A 60 -0.51 1.75 14.86
CA GLN A 60 -1.29 0.67 14.24
C GLN A 60 -1.76 1.12 12.85
N VAL A 61 -1.33 0.43 11.81
CA VAL A 61 -1.65 0.77 10.42
C VAL A 61 -2.36 -0.37 9.72
N GLN A 62 -3.31 -0.04 8.84
CA GLN A 62 -3.93 -1.01 7.95
C GLN A 62 -2.89 -1.44 6.90
N TRP A 63 -2.73 -2.76 6.77
CA TRP A 63 -1.60 -3.37 6.06
C TRP A 63 -1.57 -3.04 4.56
N ASP A 64 -2.73 -3.02 3.89
CA ASP A 64 -2.83 -2.72 2.46
C ASP A 64 -2.59 -1.23 2.19
N LEU A 65 -3.12 -0.33 3.03
CA LEU A 65 -2.86 1.12 2.97
C LEU A 65 -1.37 1.42 3.15
N TYR A 66 -0.74 0.78 4.13
CA TYR A 66 0.67 0.98 4.39
C TYR A 66 1.54 0.43 3.24
N SER A 67 1.18 -0.72 2.65
CA SER A 67 1.87 -1.22 1.46
C SER A 67 1.73 -0.27 0.27
N ALA A 68 0.56 0.33 0.05
CA ALA A 68 0.34 1.34 -0.98
C ALA A 68 1.14 2.63 -0.70
N TYR A 69 1.24 3.05 0.55
CA TYR A 69 2.06 4.19 0.97
C TYR A 69 3.53 3.99 0.63
N LEU A 70 4.08 2.80 0.89
CA LEU A 70 5.45 2.47 0.52
C LEU A 70 5.65 2.50 -1.00
N LEU A 71 4.71 1.95 -1.77
CA LEU A 71 4.75 1.97 -3.24
C LEU A 71 4.68 3.40 -3.81
N MET A 72 3.87 4.28 -3.22
CA MET A 72 3.82 5.69 -3.60
C MET A 72 5.17 6.38 -3.39
N ASN A 73 5.90 5.99 -2.34
CA ASN A 73 7.24 6.48 -2.03
C ASN A 73 8.35 5.59 -2.63
N SER A 74 8.16 5.04 -3.82
CA SER A 74 9.17 4.20 -4.47
C SER A 74 10.46 4.98 -4.77
N HIS A 75 11.61 4.35 -4.53
CA HIS A 75 12.91 4.83 -5.00
C HIS A 75 12.94 4.86 -6.54
N LYS A 76 13.82 5.68 -7.14
CA LYS A 76 13.95 5.81 -8.61
C LYS A 76 14.24 4.48 -9.32
N THR A 77 14.94 3.57 -8.64
CA THR A 77 15.24 2.21 -9.15
C THR A 77 14.02 1.28 -9.14
N ARG A 78 12.93 1.66 -8.46
CA ARG A 78 11.67 0.91 -8.33
C ARG A 78 11.81 -0.50 -7.73
N LYS A 79 12.88 -0.71 -6.96
CA LYS A 79 13.20 -1.97 -6.27
C LYS A 79 13.01 -1.92 -4.76
N GLN A 80 12.74 -0.73 -4.21
CA GLN A 80 12.56 -0.50 -2.79
C GLN A 80 11.85 0.84 -2.57
N ALA A 81 11.35 1.05 -1.35
CA ALA A 81 10.87 2.35 -0.92
C ALA A 81 12.03 3.33 -0.71
N GLU A 82 11.79 4.61 -0.95
CA GLU A 82 12.66 5.72 -0.57
C GLU A 82 12.38 6.06 0.89
N ARG A 83 13.28 5.64 1.79
CA ARG A 83 13.06 5.70 3.23
C ARG A 83 12.87 7.13 3.73
N THR A 84 13.71 8.07 3.29
CA THR A 84 13.62 9.48 3.70
C THR A 84 12.26 10.08 3.34
N ARG A 85 11.73 9.81 2.14
CA ARG A 85 10.38 10.23 1.76
C ARG A 85 9.29 9.58 2.61
N CYS A 86 9.50 8.30 2.95
CA CYS A 86 8.58 7.60 3.85
C CYS A 86 8.57 8.24 5.23
N GLU A 87 9.71 8.66 5.77
CA GLU A 87 9.80 9.33 7.07
C GLU A 87 9.13 10.71 7.03
N GLU A 88 9.45 11.53 6.02
CA GLU A 88 8.89 12.88 5.84
C GLU A 88 7.36 12.88 5.65
N GLY A 89 6.83 11.90 4.91
CA GLY A 89 5.40 11.81 4.58
C GLY A 89 4.56 11.07 5.61
N PHE A 90 5.15 10.42 6.62
CA PHE A 90 4.45 9.42 7.41
C PHE A 90 3.33 10.03 8.27
N GLU A 91 3.57 11.21 8.85
CA GLU A 91 2.58 11.91 9.67
C GLU A 91 1.31 12.24 8.87
N ALA A 92 1.49 12.78 7.65
CA ALA A 92 0.38 13.09 6.75
C ALA A 92 -0.38 11.82 6.33
N PHE A 93 0.35 10.73 6.06
CA PHE A 93 -0.25 9.42 5.80
C PHE A 93 -1.09 8.94 6.98
N MET A 94 -0.56 9.00 8.21
CA MET A 94 -1.28 8.55 9.41
C MET A 94 -2.58 9.33 9.63
N LYS A 95 -2.56 10.65 9.42
CA LYS A 95 -3.78 11.47 9.51
C LYS A 95 -4.84 11.00 8.50
N MET A 96 -4.47 10.85 7.23
CA MET A 96 -5.42 10.40 6.19
C MET A 96 -5.90 8.96 6.42
N HIS A 97 -5.00 8.10 6.90
CA HIS A 97 -5.29 6.73 7.27
C HIS A 97 -6.37 6.67 8.37
N ASP A 98 -6.15 7.37 9.49
CA ASP A 98 -7.04 7.32 10.64
C ASP A 98 -8.42 7.91 10.32
N GLU A 99 -8.46 9.01 9.56
CA GLU A 99 -9.70 9.59 9.05
C GLU A 99 -10.48 8.60 8.16
N THR A 100 -9.76 7.86 7.29
CA THR A 100 -10.36 6.86 6.40
C THR A 100 -10.94 5.69 7.20
N ILE A 101 -10.16 5.14 8.14
CA ILE A 101 -10.60 4.03 8.99
C ILE A 101 -11.80 4.44 9.85
N LYS A 102 -11.76 5.63 10.46
CA LYS A 102 -12.87 6.17 11.24
C LYS A 102 -14.14 6.25 10.40
N ARG A 103 -14.06 6.87 9.21
CA ARG A 103 -15.19 7.02 8.28
C ARG A 103 -15.77 5.67 7.86
N MET A 104 -14.92 4.67 7.64
CA MET A 104 -15.37 3.33 7.30
C MET A 104 -16.12 2.65 8.44
N LYS A 105 -15.61 2.78 9.68
CA LYS A 105 -16.24 2.24 10.88
C LYS A 105 -17.61 2.87 11.12
N GLU A 106 -17.71 4.19 11.02
CA GLU A 106 -18.96 4.94 11.16
C GLU A 106 -20.02 4.51 10.13
N ARG A 107 -19.59 4.14 8.92
CA ARG A 107 -20.48 3.67 7.85
C ARG A 107 -20.72 2.16 7.86
N GLY A 108 -20.17 1.42 8.82
CA GLY A 108 -20.26 -0.04 8.88
C GLY A 108 -19.61 -0.75 7.69
N MET A 109 -18.69 -0.09 6.98
CA MET A 109 -18.04 -0.66 5.80
C MET A 109 -16.78 -1.42 6.20
N SER A 110 -16.85 -2.75 6.19
CA SER A 110 -15.67 -3.61 6.37
C SER A 110 -15.60 -4.67 5.27
N ARG A 111 -14.41 -4.89 4.73
CA ARG A 111 -14.13 -5.99 3.81
C ARG A 111 -13.11 -6.94 4.43
N LYS A 112 -13.54 -7.78 5.36
CA LYS A 112 -12.67 -8.69 6.15
C LYS A 112 -11.67 -9.51 5.31
N GLY A 113 -12.01 -9.82 4.06
CA GLY A 113 -11.13 -10.53 3.12
C GLY A 113 -9.98 -9.72 2.53
N CYS A 114 -10.00 -8.38 2.63
CA CYS A 114 -8.93 -7.50 2.17
C CYS A 114 -8.76 -6.28 3.07
N PHE A 115 -9.73 -5.36 3.01
CA PHE A 115 -9.67 -4.01 3.55
C PHE A 115 -10.68 -3.82 4.68
N GLY A 116 -10.63 -4.72 5.68
CA GLY A 116 -11.63 -4.78 6.74
C GLY A 116 -11.01 -4.80 8.13
N PHE A 117 -11.84 -4.42 9.09
CA PHE A 117 -11.69 -4.58 10.54
C PHE A 117 -12.80 -5.50 11.07
#